data_AF-A0A1U7IJE2-F1
#
_entry.id   AF-A0A1U7IJE2-F1
#
_cell.length_a   1.000
_cell.length_b   1.000
_cell.length_c   1.000
_cell.angle_alpha   90.00
_cell.angle_beta   90.00
_cell.angle_gamma   90.00
#
_symmetry.space_group_name_H-M   'P 1'
#
loop_
_entity.id
_entity.type
_entity.pdbx_description
1 polymer ?
#
loop_
_entity_poly.entity_id
_entity_poly.type
_entity_poly.pdbx_seq_one_letter_code
_entity_poly.pdbx_strand_id
1 'polypeptide(L)'
;MTREQRWSHLSQLERKFYRNAIERYENILQMIEDVPKIAIRYNLSVEEVERAKNYVIGSGYKYNLVPDIDIAEAWERLSLGEGNDIDEILLRHEVLESELVVNQGMEQPVAHQIANQQYPWGERLSESRRKYD
;
A
#
# COMPACT_ATOMS: atom_id res chain seq x y z
N MET A 1 -15.14 -4.32 9.78
CA MET A 1 -14.48 -5.62 9.56
C MET A 1 -13.47 -5.84 10.68
N THR A 2 -13.51 -6.96 11.40
CA THR A 2 -12.52 -7.30 12.44
C THR A 2 -11.22 -7.81 11.82
N ARG A 3 -10.14 -7.86 12.61
CA ARG A 3 -8.86 -8.46 12.20
C ARG A 3 -9.04 -9.88 11.69
N GLU A 4 -9.82 -10.70 12.39
CA GLU A 4 -10.07 -12.10 12.03
C GLU A 4 -10.81 -12.20 10.69
N GLN A 5 -11.79 -11.32 10.45
CA GLN A 5 -12.53 -11.27 9.20
C GLN A 5 -11.63 -10.88 8.02
N ARG A 6 -10.76 -9.87 8.20
CA ARG A 6 -9.86 -9.36 7.16
C ARG A 6 -8.88 -10.41 6.63
N TRP A 7 -8.38 -11.28 7.52
CA TRP A 7 -7.38 -12.30 7.19
C TRP A 7 -7.94 -13.72 7.16
N SER A 8 -9.27 -13.85 7.03
CA SER A 8 -9.97 -15.14 7.05
C SER A 8 -9.70 -15.98 5.80
N HIS A 9 -9.38 -15.35 4.66
CA HIS A 9 -9.03 -16.01 3.41
C HIS A 9 -7.63 -16.66 3.43
N LEU A 10 -6.76 -16.26 4.34
CA LEU A 10 -5.44 -16.88 4.51
C LEU A 10 -5.55 -18.18 5.31
N SER A 11 -4.78 -19.19 4.94
CA SER A 11 -4.60 -20.40 5.75
C SER A 11 -3.88 -20.10 7.07
N GLN A 12 -3.90 -21.05 8.00
CA GLN A 12 -3.15 -20.92 9.27
C GLN A 12 -1.64 -20.78 9.02
N LEU A 13 -1.10 -21.48 8.01
CA LEU A 13 0.31 -21.40 7.64
C LEU A 13 0.65 -20.03 7.04
N GLU A 14 -0.18 -19.52 6.13
CA GLU A 14 0.02 -18.18 5.55
C GLU A 14 -0.08 -17.08 6.60
N ARG A 15 -1.05 -17.15 7.53
CA ARG A 15 -1.11 -16.21 8.66
C ARG A 15 0.14 -16.25 9.54
N LYS A 16 0.77 -17.42 9.68
CA LYS A 16 2.05 -17.55 10.41
C LYS A 16 3.19 -16.93 9.61
N PHE A 17 3.23 -17.18 8.31
CA PHE A 17 4.25 -16.65 7.40
C PHE A 17 4.19 -15.13 7.30
N TYR A 18 3.00 -14.56 7.09
CA TYR A 18 2.79 -13.12 6.95
C TYR A 18 2.56 -12.36 8.26
N ARG A 19 2.83 -12.97 9.42
CA ARG A 19 2.48 -12.40 10.73
C ARG A 19 2.94 -10.95 10.90
N ASN A 20 4.20 -10.68 10.57
CA ASN A 20 4.78 -9.34 10.73
C ASN A 20 4.09 -8.30 9.84
N ALA A 21 3.83 -8.65 8.57
CA ALA A 21 3.14 -7.76 7.65
C ALA A 21 1.69 -7.49 8.11
N ILE A 22 0.98 -8.54 8.55
CA ILE A 22 -0.37 -8.42 9.12
C ILE A 22 -0.38 -7.47 10.33
N GLU A 23 0.53 -7.63 11.28
CA GLU A 23 0.60 -6.78 12.47
C GLU A 23 0.85 -5.32 12.12
N ARG A 24 1.75 -5.05 11.18
CA ARG A 24 2.00 -3.68 10.69
C ARG A 24 0.78 -3.09 9.99
N TYR A 25 0.09 -3.85 9.14
CA TYR A 25 -1.14 -3.38 8.47
C TYR A 25 -2.21 -3.01 9.49
N GLU A 26 -2.43 -3.84 10.51
CA GLU A 26 -3.38 -3.52 11.58
C GLU A 26 -2.99 -2.23 12.34
N ASN A 27 -1.70 -2.02 12.62
CA ASN A 27 -1.22 -0.80 13.26
C ASN A 27 -1.44 0.43 12.37
N ILE A 28 -1.11 0.34 11.07
CA ILE A 28 -1.31 1.41 10.10
C ILE A 28 -2.80 1.78 10.00
N LEU A 29 -3.70 0.81 10.05
CA LEU A 29 -5.14 1.06 10.03
C LEU A 29 -5.66 1.81 11.26
N GLN A 30 -4.93 1.80 12.37
CA GLN A 30 -5.23 2.62 13.55
C GLN A 30 -4.61 4.02 13.48
N MET A 31 -3.71 4.28 12.53
CA MET A 31 -3.13 5.62 12.35
C MET A 31 -4.17 6.56 11.73
N ILE A 32 -4.36 7.71 12.38
CA ILE A 32 -5.30 8.76 11.92
C ILE A 32 -4.51 9.92 11.28
N GLU A 33 -3.33 10.21 11.83
CA GLU A 33 -2.52 11.36 11.43
C GLU A 33 -1.62 11.09 10.22
N ASP A 34 -1.52 9.84 9.76
CA ASP A 34 -0.66 9.47 8.62
C ASP A 34 -1.16 10.08 7.31
N VAL A 35 -2.45 9.96 7.03
CA VAL A 35 -3.07 10.50 5.81
C VAL A 35 -2.82 12.01 5.65
N PRO A 36 -3.19 12.90 6.59
CA PRO A 36 -2.96 14.34 6.42
C PRO A 36 -1.47 14.70 6.34
N LYS A 37 -0.59 14.01 7.08
CA LYS A 37 0.87 14.25 7.01
C LYS A 37 1.44 13.89 5.64
N ILE A 38 1.06 12.73 5.10
CA ILE A 38 1.48 12.28 3.78
C ILE A 38 0.94 13.23 2.70
N ALA A 39 -0.35 13.60 2.76
CA ALA A 39 -0.97 14.51 1.79
C ALA A 39 -0.23 15.85 1.70
N ILE A 40 0.05 16.49 2.85
CA ILE A 40 0.78 17.76 2.91
C ILE A 40 2.20 17.60 2.35
N ARG A 41 2.92 16.54 2.73
CA ARG A 41 4.32 16.35 2.35
C ARG A 41 4.51 16.12 0.85
N TYR A 42 3.62 15.33 0.24
CA TYR A 42 3.75 14.92 -1.16
C TYR A 42 2.87 15.72 -2.12
N ASN A 43 2.23 16.79 -1.63
CA ASN A 43 1.34 17.67 -2.40
C ASN A 43 0.23 16.89 -3.11
N LEU A 44 -0.45 16.05 -2.33
CA LEU A 44 -1.62 15.25 -2.73
C LEU A 44 -2.84 15.71 -1.92
N SER A 45 -4.04 15.39 -2.36
CA SER A 45 -5.23 15.60 -1.55
C SER A 45 -5.33 14.55 -0.44
N VAL A 46 -6.00 14.90 0.67
CA VAL A 46 -6.29 13.95 1.76
C VAL A 46 -7.11 12.78 1.23
N GLU A 47 -8.06 13.04 0.33
CA GLU A 47 -8.91 12.02 -0.29
C GLU A 47 -8.10 11.04 -1.15
N GLU A 48 -7.10 11.52 -1.91
CA GLU A 48 -6.22 10.67 -2.71
C GLU A 48 -5.42 9.70 -1.82
N VAL A 49 -4.83 10.22 -0.74
CA VAL A 49 -4.01 9.42 0.19
C VAL A 49 -4.88 8.46 0.99
N GLU A 50 -6.05 8.89 1.46
CA GLU A 50 -6.99 8.03 2.17
C GLU A 50 -7.48 6.88 1.27
N ARG A 51 -7.83 7.18 0.01
CA ARG A 51 -8.21 6.17 -0.97
C ARG A 51 -7.08 5.18 -1.21
N ALA A 52 -5.85 5.65 -1.42
CA ALA A 52 -4.67 4.80 -1.59
C ALA A 52 -4.44 3.89 -0.38
N LYS A 53 -4.51 4.45 0.85
CA LYS A 53 -4.40 3.69 2.10
C LYS A 53 -5.43 2.56 2.19
N ASN A 54 -6.68 2.91 1.91
CA ASN A 54 -7.80 1.97 1.97
C ASN A 54 -7.72 0.91 0.87
N TYR A 55 -7.12 1.25 -0.26
CA TYR A 55 -6.87 0.33 -1.37
C TYR A 55 -5.79 -0.70 -1.04
N VAL A 56 -4.60 -0.23 -0.64
CA VAL A 56 -3.41 -1.07 -0.47
C VAL A 56 -3.32 -1.77 0.89
N ILE A 57 -3.83 -1.14 1.96
CA ILE A 57 -3.77 -1.68 3.35
C ILE A 57 -5.15 -2.03 3.89
N GLY A 58 -6.15 -1.16 3.66
CA GLY A 58 -7.47 -1.25 4.29
C GLY A 58 -8.41 -2.30 3.73
N SER A 59 -8.15 -2.78 2.51
CA SER A 59 -9.00 -3.74 1.78
C SER A 59 -10.46 -3.28 1.63
N GLY A 60 -10.65 -2.13 0.98
CA GLY A 60 -11.97 -1.60 0.62
C GLY A 60 -12.58 -2.16 -0.68
N TYR A 61 -11.86 -2.95 -1.49
CA TYR A 61 -12.35 -3.39 -2.81
C TYR A 61 -12.00 -4.84 -3.15
N LYS A 62 -13.05 -5.64 -3.37
CA LYS A 62 -13.22 -6.90 -4.14
C LYS A 62 -12.17 -8.04 -4.12
N TYR A 63 -10.98 -7.90 -3.56
CA TYR A 63 -9.91 -8.89 -3.69
C TYR A 63 -9.35 -9.35 -2.34
N ASN A 64 -8.95 -10.62 -2.30
CA ASN A 64 -8.23 -11.24 -1.19
C ASN A 64 -6.81 -10.64 -1.10
N LEU A 65 -6.67 -9.56 -0.35
CA LEU A 65 -5.39 -8.88 -0.11
C LEU A 65 -4.36 -9.86 0.47
N VAL A 66 -3.19 -9.97 -0.17
CA VAL A 66 -2.03 -10.66 0.40
C VAL A 66 -1.12 -9.59 1.02
N PRO A 67 -0.86 -9.65 2.33
CA PRO A 67 -0.08 -8.62 3.01
C PRO A 67 1.39 -8.67 2.57
N ASP A 68 1.93 -7.51 2.22
CA ASP A 68 3.34 -7.34 1.84
C ASP A 68 4.07 -6.49 2.88
N ILE A 69 5.21 -7.01 3.38
CA ILE A 69 6.02 -6.33 4.39
C ILE A 69 6.64 -5.04 3.86
N ASP A 70 7.03 -5.00 2.59
CA ASP A 70 7.69 -3.85 1.99
C ASP A 70 6.74 -2.67 1.84
N ILE A 71 5.48 -2.96 1.48
CA ILE A 71 4.40 -1.97 1.47
C ILE A 71 4.18 -1.42 2.88
N ALA A 72 4.12 -2.30 3.89
CA ALA A 72 3.90 -1.89 5.28
C ALA A 72 4.99 -0.92 5.75
N GLU A 73 6.25 -1.28 5.53
CA GLU A 73 7.41 -0.50 5.98
C GLU A 73 7.56 0.80 5.19
N ALA A 74 7.24 0.80 3.90
CA ALA A 74 7.18 2.02 3.11
C ALA A 74 6.10 2.97 3.65
N TRP A 75 4.90 2.48 3.93
CA TRP A 75 3.82 3.30 4.50
C TRP A 75 4.18 3.88 5.88
N GLU A 76 4.83 3.09 6.74
CA GLU A 76 5.34 3.57 8.03
C GLU A 76 6.39 4.68 7.86
N ARG A 77 7.35 4.53 6.94
CA ARG A 77 8.33 5.60 6.67
C ARG A 77 7.64 6.85 6.14
N LEU A 78 6.67 6.70 5.23
CA LEU A 78 5.85 7.81 4.73
C LEU A 78 5.13 8.53 5.89
N SER A 79 4.52 7.79 6.81
CA SER A 79 3.75 8.36 7.93
C SER A 79 4.61 9.06 8.98
N LEU A 80 5.86 8.62 9.15
CA LEU A 80 6.86 9.24 10.03
C LEU A 80 7.56 10.44 9.39
N GLY A 81 7.36 10.70 8.09
CA GLY A 81 8.09 11.73 7.34
C GLY A 81 9.52 11.33 6.97
N GLU A 82 9.82 10.03 7.06
CA GLU A 82 11.12 9.39 6.77
C GLU A 82 11.12 8.66 5.41
N GLY A 83 10.06 8.84 4.61
CA GLY A 83 9.94 8.25 3.28
C GLY A 83 11.08 8.63 2.35
N ASN A 84 11.55 7.66 1.57
CA ASN A 84 12.55 7.83 0.51
C ASN A 84 11.91 7.84 -0.89
N ASP A 85 12.73 8.04 -1.93
CA ASP A 85 12.27 8.10 -3.33
C ASP A 85 11.49 6.85 -3.77
N ILE A 86 11.84 5.66 -3.28
CA ILE A 86 11.14 4.40 -3.60
C ILE A 86 9.78 4.37 -2.90
N ASP A 87 9.70 4.86 -1.66
CA ASP A 87 8.44 4.97 -0.92
C ASP A 87 7.48 5.98 -1.58
N GLU A 88 8.01 7.09 -2.12
CA GLU A 88 7.20 8.03 -2.92
C GLU A 88 6.67 7.38 -4.20
N ILE A 89 7.47 6.55 -4.88
CA ILE A 89 7.03 5.81 -6.06
C ILE A 89 5.90 4.84 -5.70
N LEU A 90 5.98 4.14 -4.55
CA LEU A 90 4.85 3.35 -4.03
C LEU A 90 3.62 4.22 -3.83
N LEU A 91 3.75 5.35 -3.13
CA LEU A 91 2.60 6.22 -2.84
C LEU A 91 1.89 6.66 -4.13
N ARG A 92 2.66 7.09 -5.14
CA ARG A 92 2.12 7.51 -6.43
C ARG A 92 1.51 6.35 -7.21
N HIS A 93 2.13 5.16 -7.12
CA HIS A 93 1.59 3.92 -7.68
C HIS A 93 0.19 3.65 -7.13
N GLU A 94 0.05 3.61 -5.80
CA GLU A 94 -1.22 3.30 -5.13
C GLU A 94 -2.28 4.38 -5.33
N VAL A 95 -1.89 5.66 -5.40
CA VAL A 95 -2.81 6.76 -5.72
C VAL A 95 -3.40 6.62 -7.12
N LEU A 96 -2.57 6.28 -8.10
CA LEU A 96 -3.01 6.08 -9.49
C LEU A 96 -3.82 4.79 -9.64
N GLU A 97 -3.34 3.66 -9.10
CA GLU A 97 -4.04 2.38 -9.20
C GLU A 97 -5.43 2.47 -8.55
N SER A 98 -5.50 3.05 -7.35
CA SER A 98 -6.77 3.23 -6.65
C SER A 98 -7.73 4.19 -7.36
N GLU A 99 -7.24 5.22 -8.04
CA GLU A 99 -8.07 6.10 -8.87
C GLU A 99 -8.72 5.32 -10.03
N LEU A 100 -7.91 4.56 -10.78
CA LEU A 100 -8.37 3.77 -11.91
C LEU A 100 -9.39 2.71 -11.48
N VAL A 101 -9.13 2.01 -10.38
CA VAL A 101 -10.03 0.93 -9.91
C VAL A 101 -11.27 1.49 -9.23
N VAL A 102 -11.11 2.35 -8.23
CA VAL A 102 -12.21 2.76 -7.35
C VAL A 102 -13.13 3.78 -8.02
N ASN A 103 -12.56 4.76 -8.74
CA ASN A 103 -13.32 5.87 -9.30
C ASN A 103 -13.68 5.64 -10.78
N GLN A 104 -12.85 4.93 -11.54
CA GLN A 104 -13.09 4.69 -12.97
C GLN A 104 -13.62 3.28 -13.27
N GLY A 105 -13.68 2.40 -12.27
CA GLY A 105 -14.22 1.05 -12.42
C GLY A 105 -13.35 0.12 -13.27
N MET A 106 -12.06 0.43 -13.42
CA MET A 106 -11.13 -0.39 -14.18
C MET A 106 -10.82 -1.70 -13.46
N GLU A 107 -10.61 -2.77 -14.22
CA GLU A 107 -10.15 -4.04 -13.69
C GLU A 107 -8.74 -3.89 -13.07
N GLN A 108 -8.57 -4.43 -11.87
CA GLN A 108 -7.35 -4.27 -11.07
C GLN A 108 -6.06 -4.67 -11.82
N PRO A 109 -6.00 -5.80 -12.56
CA PRO A 109 -4.79 -6.13 -13.31
C PRO A 109 -4.40 -5.10 -14.38
N VAL A 110 -5.39 -4.43 -14.99
CA VAL A 110 -5.14 -3.40 -16.01
C VAL A 110 -4.68 -2.11 -15.35
N ALA A 111 -5.33 -1.70 -14.25
CA ALA A 111 -4.93 -0.55 -13.47
C ALA A 111 -3.50 -0.71 -12.92
N HIS A 112 -3.17 -1.89 -12.39
CA HIS A 112 -1.84 -2.22 -11.89
C HIS A 112 -0.76 -2.15 -13.00
N GLN A 113 -1.08 -2.58 -14.23
CA GLN A 113 -0.16 -2.44 -15.36
C GLN A 113 0.10 -0.97 -15.71
N ILE A 114 -0.94 -0.14 -15.72
CA ILE A 114 -0.80 1.31 -15.98
C ILE A 114 -0.01 1.98 -14.86
N ALA A 115 -0.31 1.64 -13.60
CA ALA A 115 0.40 2.15 -12.44
C ALA A 115 1.88 1.75 -12.46
N ASN A 116 2.21 0.51 -12.82
CA ASN A 116 3.60 0.06 -12.99
C ASN A 116 4.33 0.79 -14.12
N GLN A 117 3.66 1.10 -15.23
CA GLN A 117 4.30 1.83 -16.34
C GLN A 117 4.68 3.26 -15.95
N GLN A 118 3.89 3.91 -15.09
CA GLN A 118 4.17 5.28 -14.64
C GLN A 118 5.05 5.32 -13.39
N TYR A 119 4.81 4.40 -12.45
CA TYR A 119 5.43 4.32 -11.14
C TYR A 119 5.90 2.87 -10.88
N PRO A 120 7.06 2.47 -11.42
CA PRO A 120 7.53 1.08 -11.41
C PRO A 120 8.12 0.68 -10.04
N TRP A 121 7.31 0.72 -8.98
CA TRP A 121 7.77 0.52 -7.60
C TRP A 121 8.54 -0.79 -7.40
N GLY A 122 7.96 -1.91 -7.84
CA GLY A 122 8.57 -3.24 -7.66
C GLY A 122 9.93 -3.38 -8.36
N GLU A 123 10.09 -2.76 -9.53
CA GLU A 123 11.38 -2.73 -10.24
C GLU A 123 12.42 -1.94 -9.43
N ARG A 124 12.06 -0.74 -8.97
CA ARG A 124 12.96 0.12 -8.19
C ARG A 124 13.33 -0.49 -6.84
N LEU A 125 12.40 -1.18 -6.19
CA LEU A 125 12.66 -1.93 -4.97
C LEU A 125 13.62 -3.09 -5.21
N SER A 126 13.47 -3.82 -6.32
CA SER A 126 14.41 -4.90 -6.70
C SER A 126 15.81 -4.36 -7.02
N GLU A 127 15.89 -3.25 -7.74
CA GLU A 127 17.16 -2.59 -8.08
C GLU A 127 17.91 -2.08 -6.85
N SER A 128 17.20 -1.52 -5.86
CA SER A 128 17.83 -0.99 -4.66
C SER A 128 18.48 -2.10 -3.85
N ARG A 129 17.85 -3.29 -3.76
CA ARG A 129 18.42 -4.46 -3.08
C ARG A 129 19.69 -4.96 -3.75
N ARG A 130 19.69 -5.08 -5.08
CA ARG A 130 20.87 -5.53 -5.84
C ARG A 130 22.07 -4.60 -5.75
N LYS A 131 21.89 -3.32 -5.45
CA LYS A 131 23.00 -2.36 -5.29
C LYS A 131 23.81 -2.56 -3.99
N TYR A 132 23.30 -3.35 -3.05
CA TYR A 132 23.94 -3.59 -1.76
C TYR A 132 24.34 -5.07 -1.54
N ASP A 133 24.21 -5.90 -2.59
CA ASP A 133 24.78 -7.26 -2.69
C ASP A 133 26.18 -7.23 -3.33
#